data_AF-A0A1H1V5K7-F1
#
_entry.id   AF-A0A1H1V5K7-F1
#
_cell.length_a   1.000
_cell.length_b   1.000
_cell.length_c   1.000
_cell.angle_alpha   90.00
_cell.angle_beta   90.00
_cell.angle_gamma   90.00
#
_symmetry.space_group_name_H-M   'P 1'
#
loop_
_entity.id
_entity.type
_entity.pdbx_description
1 polymer ?
#
loop_
_entity_poly.entity_id
_entity_poly.type
_entity_poly.pdbx_seq_one_letter_code
_entity_poly.pdbx_strand_id
1 'polypeptide(L)'
;MPALNNFLRTFREKVNKKYPNRKKTSDGTLGDQAHKSRVSEHNPDGDGTIDAWDMDCNLLGSSNDTGSAAEDAEVRKVIAEFLKQPQAQLVIYNKHIHNVDIDEPGEWRWYGDWSSGKNPHDHHAHLQSKQSREDITYKGNLDGVVNAQPKPATGELSRGDTGERVKALQRGLRKVFPLYSGDLEVDGQYGLRTEKAVAQFQKRSGLKVDGVVGGITRAALAKHGIKL
;
A
#
# COMPACT_ATOMS: atom_id res chain seq x y z
N MET A 1 18.72 -3.79 -23.56
CA MET A 1 17.37 -4.16 -23.07
C MET A 1 16.96 -3.10 -22.07
N PRO A 2 15.67 -2.70 -22.01
CA PRO A 2 15.22 -1.71 -21.05
C PRO A 2 15.61 -2.18 -19.64
N ALA A 3 16.05 -1.26 -18.80
CA ALA A 3 16.42 -1.54 -17.43
C ALA A 3 15.91 -0.42 -16.53
N LEU A 4 15.68 -0.71 -15.26
CA LEU A 4 15.47 0.36 -14.28
C LEU A 4 16.64 1.34 -14.33
N ASN A 5 16.36 2.63 -14.18
CA ASN A 5 17.41 3.61 -13.97
C ASN A 5 18.28 3.28 -12.74
N ASN A 6 19.40 3.99 -12.61
CA ASN A 6 20.41 3.67 -11.62
C ASN A 6 19.88 3.78 -10.17
N PHE A 7 19.05 4.78 -9.89
CA PHE A 7 18.41 4.95 -8.59
C PHE A 7 17.51 3.76 -8.22
N LEU A 8 16.52 3.43 -9.05
CA LEU A 8 15.56 2.37 -8.79
C LEU A 8 16.23 0.99 -8.74
N ARG A 9 17.23 0.75 -9.60
CA ARG A 9 18.03 -0.47 -9.58
C ARG A 9 18.72 -0.66 -8.23
N THR A 10 19.42 0.38 -7.75
CA THR A 10 20.16 0.31 -6.48
C THR A 10 19.24 0.29 -5.26
N PHE A 11 18.10 0.99 -5.30
CA PHE A 11 17.07 0.90 -4.27
C PHE A 11 16.49 -0.51 -4.17
N ARG A 12 16.12 -1.13 -5.30
CA ARG A 12 15.64 -2.52 -5.37
C ARG A 12 16.65 -3.52 -4.81
N GLU A 13 17.94 -3.36 -5.11
CA GLU A 13 19.01 -4.21 -4.55
C GLU A 13 19.05 -4.13 -3.01
N LYS A 14 18.84 -2.94 -2.43
CA LYS A 14 18.75 -2.78 -0.96
C LYS A 14 17.49 -3.42 -0.37
N VAL A 15 16.35 -3.27 -1.03
CA VAL A 15 15.11 -3.96 -0.62
C VAL A 15 15.31 -5.48 -0.66
N ASN A 16 15.90 -6.02 -1.73
CA ASN A 16 16.21 -7.45 -1.85
C ASN A 16 17.13 -7.95 -0.75
N LYS A 17 18.15 -7.14 -0.40
CA LYS A 17 19.09 -7.49 0.66
C LYS A 17 18.40 -7.54 2.03
N LYS A 18 17.51 -6.58 2.32
CA LYS A 18 16.77 -6.52 3.58
C LYS A 18 15.71 -7.61 3.69
N TYR A 19 15.03 -7.90 2.59
CA TYR A 19 13.94 -8.87 2.50
C TYR A 19 14.30 -10.00 1.53
N PRO A 20 15.24 -10.89 1.89
CA PRO A 20 15.76 -11.91 0.97
C PRO A 20 14.69 -12.91 0.51
N ASN A 21 13.66 -13.12 1.35
CA ASN A 21 12.56 -14.07 1.10
C ASN A 21 11.33 -13.44 0.44
N ARG A 22 11.38 -12.13 0.12
CA ARG A 22 10.23 -11.48 -0.52
C ARG A 22 9.87 -12.16 -1.83
N LYS A 23 8.57 -12.23 -2.11
CA LYS A 23 8.13 -12.63 -3.44
C LYS A 23 8.50 -11.55 -4.46
N LYS A 24 8.58 -11.99 -5.71
CA LYS A 24 8.91 -11.20 -6.91
C LYS A 24 7.89 -11.44 -8.01
N THR A 25 6.76 -12.08 -7.68
CA THR A 25 5.74 -12.52 -8.63
C THR A 25 5.03 -11.32 -9.27
N SER A 26 4.86 -10.26 -8.49
CA SER A 26 4.34 -8.97 -8.94
C SER A 26 5.43 -7.93 -9.14
N ASP A 27 6.72 -8.32 -9.17
CA ASP A 27 7.79 -7.39 -9.51
C ASP A 27 7.67 -7.03 -11.00
N GLY A 28 6.97 -5.93 -11.29
CA GLY A 28 6.88 -5.39 -12.63
C GLY A 28 8.14 -4.59 -12.93
N THR A 29 8.89 -5.03 -13.94
CA THR A 29 9.86 -4.20 -14.66
C THR A 29 9.89 -4.65 -16.11
N LEU A 30 10.10 -3.69 -17.01
CA LEU A 30 10.05 -3.77 -18.47
C LEU A 30 8.69 -3.34 -19.00
N GLY A 31 8.68 -2.36 -19.90
CA GLY A 31 7.53 -1.96 -20.71
C GLY A 31 6.87 -3.18 -21.36
N ASP A 32 6.00 -3.81 -20.58
CA ASP A 32 5.32 -5.03 -20.95
C ASP A 32 4.43 -4.72 -22.15
N GLN A 33 3.97 -5.75 -22.85
CA GLN A 33 3.13 -5.55 -24.04
C GLN A 33 1.90 -4.65 -23.74
N ALA A 34 1.46 -4.56 -22.48
CA ALA A 34 0.31 -3.78 -22.03
C ALA A 34 0.62 -2.29 -21.81
N HIS A 35 1.89 -1.88 -21.66
CA HIS A 35 2.31 -0.48 -21.52
C HIS A 35 2.85 0.11 -22.84
N LYS A 36 3.35 -0.71 -23.77
CA LYS A 36 3.90 -0.25 -25.07
C LYS A 36 2.95 0.60 -25.93
N SER A 37 1.64 0.47 -25.74
CA SER A 37 0.63 1.20 -26.52
C SER A 37 0.25 2.57 -25.95
N ARG A 38 0.86 3.00 -24.83
CA ARG A 38 0.57 4.27 -24.14
C ARG A 38 1.85 4.96 -23.66
N VAL A 39 1.80 6.27 -23.45
CA VAL A 39 2.84 6.98 -22.70
C VAL A 39 2.75 6.52 -21.24
N SER A 40 3.82 5.93 -20.71
CA SER A 40 3.89 5.37 -19.36
C SER A 40 5.34 5.38 -18.87
N GLU A 41 5.51 5.66 -17.58
CA GLU A 41 6.76 5.57 -16.81
C GLU A 41 7.39 4.16 -16.77
N HIS A 42 6.63 3.13 -17.17
CA HIS A 42 7.13 1.78 -17.37
C HIS A 42 7.76 1.55 -18.76
N ASN A 43 7.64 2.51 -19.68
CA ASN A 43 8.32 2.46 -20.97
C ASN A 43 9.66 3.18 -20.91
N PRO A 44 10.68 2.68 -21.61
CA PRO A 44 11.97 3.33 -21.61
C PRO A 44 11.92 4.70 -22.29
N ASP A 45 12.62 5.67 -21.72
CA ASP A 45 12.77 7.01 -22.28
C ASP A 45 13.92 7.09 -23.31
N GLY A 46 14.37 8.31 -23.64
CA GLY A 46 15.40 8.58 -24.63
C GLY A 46 16.79 7.99 -24.31
N ASP A 47 17.08 7.71 -23.04
CA ASP A 47 18.31 7.06 -22.58
C ASP A 47 18.19 5.52 -22.48
N GLY A 48 16.98 4.99 -22.64
CA GLY A 48 16.67 3.56 -22.64
C GLY A 48 16.39 2.97 -21.26
N THR A 49 16.31 3.78 -20.20
CA THR A 49 16.00 3.36 -18.84
C THR A 49 14.51 3.57 -18.50
N ILE A 50 14.05 2.87 -17.46
CA ILE A 50 12.68 2.87 -16.97
C ILE A 50 12.63 3.55 -15.61
N ASP A 51 11.64 4.42 -15.46
CA ASP A 51 11.49 5.36 -14.36
C ASP A 51 10.51 4.88 -13.27
N ALA A 52 9.99 3.66 -13.42
CA ALA A 52 9.10 3.04 -12.44
C ALA A 52 9.45 1.58 -12.13
N TRP A 53 9.22 1.22 -10.87
CA TRP A 53 9.30 -0.16 -10.38
C TRP A 53 8.04 -0.52 -9.62
N ASP A 54 7.36 -1.58 -10.07
CA ASP A 54 6.27 -2.19 -9.30
C ASP A 54 6.90 -3.20 -8.35
N MET A 55 7.03 -2.83 -7.07
CA MET A 55 7.58 -3.68 -6.02
C MET A 55 6.50 -4.61 -5.50
N ASP A 56 6.73 -5.93 -5.54
CA ASP A 56 5.85 -6.88 -4.86
C ASP A 56 5.75 -6.54 -3.36
N CYS A 57 4.52 -6.47 -2.87
CA CYS A 57 4.19 -6.10 -1.50
C CYS A 57 4.42 -7.20 -0.46
N ASN A 58 4.75 -8.42 -0.89
CA ASN A 58 4.98 -9.56 -0.04
C ASN A 58 6.47 -9.64 0.34
N LEU A 59 6.85 -8.78 1.29
CA LEU A 59 8.23 -8.60 1.73
C LEU A 59 8.69 -9.68 2.70
N LEU A 60 7.78 -10.26 3.48
CA LEU A 60 8.10 -11.29 4.48
C LEU A 60 7.99 -12.72 3.93
N GLY A 61 7.54 -12.90 2.69
CA GLY A 61 7.45 -14.20 2.03
C GLY A 61 6.22 -15.01 2.48
N SER A 62 5.17 -14.34 2.95
CA SER A 62 3.92 -14.99 3.33
C SER A 62 3.18 -15.60 2.13
N SER A 63 2.22 -16.50 2.33
CA SER A 63 1.43 -17.06 1.22
C SER A 63 0.41 -16.07 0.65
N ASN A 64 0.06 -15.01 1.36
CA ASN A 64 -1.01 -14.07 1.03
C ASN A 64 -0.45 -12.71 0.51
N ASP A 65 -0.61 -12.43 -0.79
CA ASP A 65 0.03 -11.29 -1.51
C ASP A 65 -0.48 -9.86 -1.20
N THR A 66 -0.74 -9.53 0.07
CA THR A 66 -0.99 -8.16 0.67
C THR A 66 -1.86 -8.24 1.92
N GLY A 67 -2.30 -9.43 2.30
CA GLY A 67 -3.41 -9.58 3.22
C GLY A 67 -3.12 -9.19 4.67
N SER A 68 -1.88 -9.36 5.12
CA SER A 68 -1.51 -9.20 6.53
C SER A 68 -1.04 -7.77 6.84
N ALA A 69 -1.31 -7.29 8.05
CA ALA A 69 -0.84 -5.97 8.45
C ALA A 69 0.69 -5.93 8.63
N ALA A 70 1.32 -7.06 8.94
CA ALA A 70 2.77 -7.16 9.02
C ALA A 70 3.44 -6.87 7.67
N GLU A 71 2.92 -7.44 6.58
CA GLU A 71 3.39 -7.15 5.22
C GLU A 71 3.15 -5.67 4.88
N ASP A 72 1.94 -5.16 5.13
CA ASP A 72 1.61 -3.75 4.87
C ASP A 72 2.53 -2.77 5.64
N ALA A 73 2.86 -3.09 6.90
CA ALA A 73 3.75 -2.29 7.71
C ALA A 73 5.17 -2.25 7.14
N GLU A 74 5.70 -3.37 6.65
CA GLU A 74 7.02 -3.40 6.00
C GLU A 74 7.02 -2.66 4.66
N VAL A 75 5.97 -2.81 3.85
CA VAL A 75 5.83 -2.07 2.58
C VAL A 75 5.80 -0.56 2.83
N ARG A 76 5.05 -0.11 3.85
CA ARG A 76 5.00 1.31 4.24
C ARG A 76 6.35 1.84 4.69
N LYS A 77 7.20 1.04 5.35
CA LYS A 77 8.57 1.45 5.70
C LYS A 77 9.43 1.65 4.46
N VAL A 78 9.32 0.75 3.48
CA VAL A 78 10.04 0.88 2.20
C VAL A 78 9.57 2.13 1.43
N ILE A 79 8.26 2.35 1.34
CA ILE A 79 7.67 3.55 0.72
C ILE A 79 8.13 4.83 1.43
N ALA A 80 8.11 4.86 2.76
CA ALA A 80 8.53 6.03 3.52
C ALA A 80 10.00 6.35 3.28
N GLU A 81 10.87 5.35 3.13
CA GLU A 81 12.28 5.58 2.83
C GLU A 81 12.50 6.03 1.39
N PHE A 82 11.72 5.49 0.44
CA PHE A 82 11.71 5.94 -0.94
C PHE A 82 11.34 7.43 -1.03
N LEU A 83 10.25 7.84 -0.38
CA LEU A 83 9.75 9.24 -0.43
C LEU A 83 10.68 10.26 0.23
N LYS A 84 11.66 9.85 1.04
CA LYS A 84 12.72 10.75 1.55
C LYS A 84 13.76 11.11 0.50
N GLN A 85 13.83 10.34 -0.59
CA GLN A 85 14.89 10.52 -1.58
C GLN A 85 14.55 11.68 -2.52
N PRO A 86 15.51 12.54 -2.86
CA PRO A 86 15.29 13.63 -3.82
C PRO A 86 14.96 13.16 -5.24
N GLN A 87 15.13 11.87 -5.53
CA GLN A 87 14.78 11.19 -6.77
C GLN A 87 13.33 10.69 -6.80
N ALA A 88 12.63 10.56 -5.66
CA ALA A 88 11.26 10.06 -5.67
C ALA A 88 10.32 11.05 -6.35
N GLN A 89 9.34 10.56 -7.11
CA GLN A 89 8.30 11.36 -7.74
C GLN A 89 6.90 10.92 -7.30
N LEU A 90 6.57 9.65 -7.50
CA LEU A 90 5.22 9.13 -7.33
C LEU A 90 5.26 7.81 -6.59
N VAL A 91 4.28 7.59 -5.71
CA VAL A 91 3.97 6.26 -5.18
C VAL A 91 2.48 5.98 -5.35
N ILE A 92 2.14 4.80 -5.86
CA ILE A 92 0.78 4.25 -5.81
C ILE A 92 0.81 2.96 -4.99
N TYR A 93 0.05 2.94 -3.91
CA TYR A 93 -0.06 1.77 -3.05
C TYR A 93 -1.45 1.72 -2.40
N ASN A 94 -2.08 0.54 -2.44
CA ASN A 94 -3.39 0.30 -1.87
C ASN A 94 -4.44 1.34 -2.27
N LYS A 95 -4.53 1.61 -3.57
CA LYS A 95 -5.47 2.58 -4.18
C LYS A 95 -5.29 4.01 -3.71
N HIS A 96 -4.15 4.34 -3.13
CA HIS A 96 -3.78 5.71 -2.80
C HIS A 96 -2.57 6.12 -3.61
N ILE A 97 -2.54 7.39 -3.98
CA ILE A 97 -1.46 8.01 -4.72
C ILE A 97 -0.87 9.15 -3.89
N HIS A 98 0.45 9.25 -3.91
CA HIS A 98 1.19 10.40 -3.41
C HIS A 98 2.20 10.83 -4.48
N ASN A 99 2.05 12.07 -4.97
CA ASN A 99 2.97 12.71 -5.90
C ASN A 99 3.69 13.85 -5.17
N VAL A 100 5.01 13.76 -5.05
CA VAL A 100 5.79 14.74 -4.25
C VAL A 100 5.79 16.16 -4.82
N ASP A 101 5.42 16.31 -6.10
CA ASP A 101 5.35 17.62 -6.78
C ASP A 101 3.96 18.26 -6.66
N ILE A 102 2.94 17.51 -6.21
CA ILE A 102 1.54 17.93 -6.18
C ILE A 102 0.97 17.88 -4.75
N ASP A 103 1.34 16.87 -3.98
CA ASP A 103 0.72 16.53 -2.70
C ASP A 103 1.61 16.99 -1.54
N GLU A 104 1.00 17.48 -0.47
CA GLU A 104 1.74 17.86 0.74
C GLU A 104 2.43 16.62 1.38
N PRO A 105 3.56 16.78 2.09
CA PRO A 105 4.24 15.65 2.72
C PRO A 105 3.29 14.83 3.63
N GLY A 106 3.10 13.56 3.26
CA GLY A 106 2.21 12.65 3.99
C GLY A 106 0.73 12.71 3.59
N GLU A 107 0.36 13.56 2.64
CA GLU A 107 -0.98 13.57 2.03
C GLU A 107 -1.11 12.42 1.03
N TRP A 108 -2.11 11.55 1.23
CA TRP A 108 -2.41 10.46 0.32
C TRP A 108 -3.79 10.65 -0.26
N ARG A 109 -3.87 10.87 -1.56
CA ARG A 109 -5.15 11.00 -2.25
C ARG A 109 -5.68 9.65 -2.66
N TRP A 110 -7.00 9.50 -2.59
CA TRP A 110 -7.67 8.34 -3.16
C TRP A 110 -7.44 8.30 -4.68
N TYR A 111 -6.93 7.17 -5.16
CA TYR A 111 -6.66 6.89 -6.56
C TYR A 111 -7.63 5.82 -7.08
N GLY A 112 -8.88 6.25 -7.30
CA GLY A 112 -9.83 5.59 -8.21
C GLY A 112 -10.69 4.44 -7.66
N ASP A 113 -11.98 4.50 -7.99
CA ASP A 113 -12.93 3.37 -8.07
C ASP A 113 -12.73 2.67 -9.42
N TRP A 114 -12.05 1.52 -9.45
CA TRP A 114 -11.85 0.72 -10.68
C TRP A 114 -12.69 -0.56 -10.63
N SER A 115 -13.96 -0.40 -10.96
CA SER A 115 -14.94 -1.48 -11.20
C SER A 115 -14.69 -2.27 -12.50
N SER A 116 -13.57 -2.06 -13.20
CA SER A 116 -13.24 -2.69 -14.49
C SER A 116 -12.03 -3.64 -14.47
N GLY A 117 -11.53 -4.06 -13.29
CA GLY A 117 -10.63 -5.21 -13.14
C GLY A 117 -9.18 -5.12 -13.69
N LYS A 118 -8.56 -3.94 -13.74
CA LYS A 118 -7.16 -3.74 -14.16
C LYS A 118 -6.38 -3.15 -12.98
N ASN A 119 -5.49 -3.99 -12.46
CA ASN A 119 -4.46 -3.75 -11.44
C ASN A 119 -4.74 -2.69 -10.35
N PRO A 120 -5.48 -3.03 -9.27
CA PRO A 120 -5.88 -2.09 -8.22
C PRO A 120 -4.74 -1.61 -7.28
N HIS A 121 -3.47 -1.82 -7.64
CA HIS A 121 -2.28 -1.52 -6.83
C HIS A 121 -2.40 -2.03 -5.39
N ASP A 122 -3.00 -3.21 -5.22
CA ASP A 122 -3.20 -3.88 -3.92
C ASP A 122 -2.49 -5.23 -3.85
N HIS A 123 -1.54 -5.46 -4.76
CA HIS A 123 -0.64 -6.62 -4.85
C HIS A 123 0.81 -6.21 -5.17
N HIS A 124 1.07 -4.90 -5.29
CA HIS A 124 2.38 -4.31 -5.46
C HIS A 124 2.31 -2.82 -5.05
N ALA A 125 3.45 -2.21 -4.77
CA ALA A 125 3.62 -0.78 -4.64
C ALA A 125 4.32 -0.25 -5.89
N HIS A 126 3.68 0.69 -6.60
CA HIS A 126 4.28 1.38 -7.73
C HIS A 126 5.18 2.50 -7.20
N LEU A 127 6.47 2.48 -7.55
CA LEU A 127 7.47 3.46 -7.14
C LEU A 127 8.06 4.13 -8.39
N GLN A 128 7.85 5.43 -8.54
CA GLN A 128 8.34 6.21 -9.68
C GLN A 128 9.40 7.22 -9.25
N SER A 129 10.49 7.29 -10.00
CA SER A 129 11.51 8.33 -9.87
C SER A 129 11.28 9.52 -10.79
N LYS A 130 11.92 10.64 -10.46
CA LYS A 130 12.04 11.79 -11.34
C LYS A 130 13.08 11.49 -12.40
N GLN A 131 12.68 11.51 -13.67
CA GLN A 131 13.56 11.53 -14.84
C GLN A 131 14.78 12.44 -14.65
N SER A 132 14.56 13.68 -14.20
CA SER A 132 15.64 14.67 -14.01
C SER A 132 16.73 14.30 -12.99
N ARG A 133 16.59 13.20 -12.24
CA ARG A 133 17.51 12.79 -11.16
C ARG A 133 17.79 11.28 -11.12
N GLU A 134 17.51 10.56 -12.20
CA GLU A 134 17.49 9.10 -12.26
C GLU A 134 18.89 8.42 -12.24
N ASP A 135 19.93 9.15 -12.66
CA ASP A 135 21.32 8.67 -12.69
C ASP A 135 21.99 8.57 -11.30
N ILE A 136 21.35 9.08 -10.25
CA ILE A 136 21.94 9.20 -8.92
C ILE A 136 21.67 7.94 -8.07
N THR A 137 22.73 7.21 -7.70
CA THR A 137 22.66 6.03 -6.81
C THR A 137 21.97 6.32 -5.47
N TYR A 138 21.11 5.41 -5.01
CA TYR A 138 20.50 5.45 -3.67
C TYR A 138 21.56 5.29 -2.56
N LYS A 139 21.56 6.20 -1.56
CA LYS A 139 22.53 6.22 -0.45
C LYS A 139 21.91 5.96 0.94
N GLY A 140 20.59 5.78 1.04
CA GLY A 140 19.88 5.61 2.32
C GLY A 140 20.09 4.24 2.98
N ASN A 141 19.60 4.09 4.21
CA ASN A 141 19.67 2.86 4.99
C ASN A 141 18.28 2.37 5.39
N LEU A 142 17.88 1.19 4.89
CA LEU A 142 16.58 0.58 5.19
C LEU A 142 16.53 -0.08 6.58
N ASP A 143 17.66 -0.33 7.24
CA ASP A 143 17.74 -1.13 8.48
C ASP A 143 17.25 -0.36 9.73
N GLY A 144 17.19 0.97 9.68
CA GLY A 144 16.83 1.84 10.82
C GLY A 144 15.37 2.35 10.86
N VAL A 145 14.50 1.90 9.95
CA VAL A 145 13.15 2.49 9.79
C VAL A 145 12.17 1.94 10.83
N VAL A 146 11.93 2.73 11.89
CA VAL A 146 10.82 2.55 12.85
C VAL A 146 9.59 3.34 12.42
N ASN A 147 8.41 2.78 12.70
CA ASN A 147 7.12 3.20 12.18
C ASN A 147 6.75 4.62 12.65
N ALA A 148 6.49 5.54 11.73
CA ALA A 148 5.96 6.87 12.02
C ALA A 148 4.80 7.18 11.04
N GLN A 149 3.65 6.54 11.24
CA GLN A 149 2.38 7.13 10.81
C GLN A 149 1.74 7.82 12.02
N PRO A 150 1.18 9.03 11.86
CA PRO A 150 0.43 9.69 12.93
C PRO A 150 -0.77 8.82 13.29
N LYS A 151 -0.78 8.36 14.55
CA LYS A 151 -1.90 7.64 15.15
C LYS A 151 -3.13 8.56 15.13
N PRO A 152 -4.31 8.09 14.67
CA PRO A 152 -5.53 8.86 14.84
C PRO A 152 -5.86 9.09 16.32
N ALA A 153 -6.76 10.03 16.59
CA ALA A 153 -7.13 10.42 17.94
C ALA A 153 -7.49 9.22 18.83
N THR A 154 -7.16 9.34 20.12
CA THR A 154 -7.43 8.32 21.15
C THR A 154 -8.85 7.76 21.05
N GLY A 155 -9.00 6.53 20.54
CA GLY A 155 -10.28 5.82 20.49
C GLY A 155 -10.75 5.38 19.11
N GLU A 156 -10.13 5.80 18.01
CA GLU A 156 -10.41 5.26 16.67
C GLU A 156 -9.69 3.93 16.43
N LEU A 157 -10.11 3.18 15.40
CA LEU A 157 -9.34 2.07 14.83
C LEU A 157 -9.12 2.34 13.34
N SER A 158 -7.90 2.18 12.88
CA SER A 158 -7.46 2.48 11.53
C SER A 158 -6.27 1.60 11.15
N ARG A 159 -5.80 1.70 9.92
CA ARG A 159 -4.68 0.88 9.46
C ARG A 159 -3.43 1.04 10.34
N GLY A 160 -2.82 -0.09 10.68
CA GLY A 160 -1.65 -0.16 11.55
C GLY A 160 -1.99 -0.31 13.04
N ASP A 161 -3.24 -0.09 13.44
CA ASP A 161 -3.68 -0.40 14.81
C ASP A 161 -3.63 -1.91 15.07
N THR A 162 -3.36 -2.27 16.32
CA THR A 162 -3.34 -3.67 16.77
C THR A 162 -4.05 -3.85 18.11
N GLY A 163 -4.36 -5.11 18.45
CA GLY A 163 -4.84 -5.50 19.78
C GLY A 163 -6.30 -5.96 19.82
N GLU A 164 -6.83 -6.13 21.03
CA GLU A 164 -8.12 -6.79 21.26
C GLU A 164 -9.31 -6.06 20.65
N ARG A 165 -9.26 -4.72 20.54
CA ARG A 165 -10.31 -3.93 19.87
C ARG A 165 -10.36 -4.24 18.37
N VAL A 166 -9.22 -4.45 17.73
CA VAL A 166 -9.14 -4.88 16.34
C VAL A 166 -9.68 -6.30 16.18
N LYS A 167 -9.33 -7.24 17.08
CA LYS A 167 -9.91 -8.59 17.05
C LYS A 167 -11.43 -8.57 17.22
N ALA A 168 -11.95 -7.71 18.11
CA ALA A 168 -13.39 -7.57 18.31
C ALA A 168 -14.07 -7.08 17.03
N LEU A 169 -13.49 -6.09 16.36
CA LEU A 169 -13.94 -5.62 15.05
C LEU A 169 -13.93 -6.74 14.01
N GLN A 170 -12.79 -7.43 13.84
CA GLN A 170 -12.64 -8.50 12.85
C GLN A 170 -13.64 -9.63 13.08
N ARG A 171 -13.81 -10.10 14.34
CA ARG A 171 -14.83 -11.10 14.70
C ARG A 171 -16.23 -10.62 14.35
N GLY A 172 -16.55 -9.37 14.69
CA GLY A 172 -17.85 -8.77 14.43
C GLY A 172 -18.15 -8.69 12.94
N LEU A 173 -17.25 -8.09 12.15
CA LEU A 173 -17.38 -7.97 10.70
C LEU A 173 -17.51 -9.36 10.05
N ARG A 174 -16.62 -10.29 10.40
CA ARG A 174 -16.64 -11.66 9.87
C ARG A 174 -17.95 -12.37 10.14
N LYS A 175 -18.46 -12.28 11.38
CA LYS A 175 -19.70 -12.94 11.81
C LYS A 175 -20.95 -12.33 11.18
N VAL A 176 -21.04 -11.00 11.16
CA VAL A 176 -22.26 -10.28 10.80
C VAL A 176 -22.34 -10.00 9.30
N PHE A 177 -21.20 -9.85 8.63
CA PHE A 177 -21.12 -9.51 7.21
C PHE A 177 -20.28 -10.53 6.41
N PRO A 178 -20.61 -11.84 6.46
CA PRO A 178 -19.80 -12.87 5.82
C PRO A 178 -19.65 -12.70 4.30
N LEU A 179 -20.60 -12.04 3.64
CA LEU A 179 -20.58 -11.78 2.18
C LEU A 179 -19.34 -11.01 1.69
N TYR A 180 -18.71 -10.20 2.53
CA TYR A 180 -17.52 -9.41 2.15
C TYR A 180 -16.42 -9.40 3.21
N SER A 181 -16.64 -10.03 4.35
CA SER A 181 -15.62 -10.19 5.40
C SER A 181 -15.56 -11.60 6.01
N GLY A 182 -16.18 -12.61 5.38
CA GLY A 182 -16.21 -13.99 5.88
C GLY A 182 -14.82 -14.64 6.02
N ASP A 183 -13.89 -14.25 5.15
CA ASP A 183 -12.50 -14.72 5.13
C ASP A 183 -11.54 -13.81 5.90
N LEU A 184 -12.07 -12.81 6.62
CA LEU A 184 -11.25 -11.90 7.42
C LEU A 184 -10.57 -12.66 8.57
N GLU A 185 -9.25 -12.61 8.61
CA GLU A 185 -8.46 -13.17 9.69
C GLU A 185 -8.70 -12.37 10.98
N VAL A 186 -8.77 -13.07 12.13
CA VAL A 186 -8.91 -12.46 13.46
C VAL A 186 -7.54 -12.48 14.15
N ASP A 187 -6.60 -11.76 13.56
CA ASP A 187 -5.21 -11.67 14.01
C ASP A 187 -4.97 -10.51 14.98
N GLY A 188 -5.94 -9.60 15.10
CA GLY A 188 -5.81 -8.39 15.91
C GLY A 188 -4.95 -7.33 15.27
N GLN A 189 -4.74 -7.39 13.96
CA GLN A 189 -4.00 -6.40 13.20
C GLN A 189 -4.91 -5.72 12.18
N TYR A 190 -4.97 -4.39 12.23
CA TYR A 190 -5.80 -3.63 11.32
C TYR A 190 -5.03 -3.43 10.01
N GLY A 191 -4.94 -4.51 9.23
CA GLY A 191 -4.34 -4.51 7.90
C GLY A 191 -5.32 -4.11 6.80
N LEU A 192 -4.86 -4.20 5.55
CA LEU A 192 -5.64 -3.87 4.36
C LEU A 192 -6.97 -4.62 4.28
N ARG A 193 -7.00 -5.92 4.65
CA ARG A 193 -8.24 -6.71 4.64
C ARG A 193 -9.27 -6.17 5.64
N THR A 194 -8.82 -5.79 6.84
CA THR A 194 -9.68 -5.18 7.86
C THR A 194 -10.21 -3.83 7.38
N GLU A 195 -9.34 -2.99 6.80
CA GLU A 195 -9.77 -1.71 6.23
C GLU A 195 -10.77 -1.88 5.08
N LYS A 196 -10.51 -2.79 4.15
CA LYS A 196 -11.44 -3.09 3.04
C LYS A 196 -12.81 -3.54 3.57
N ALA A 197 -12.84 -4.37 4.61
CA ALA A 197 -14.08 -4.79 5.26
C ALA A 197 -14.82 -3.61 5.92
N VAL A 198 -14.10 -2.71 6.59
CA VAL A 198 -14.69 -1.49 7.18
C VAL A 198 -15.18 -0.53 6.11
N ALA A 199 -14.41 -0.28 5.06
CA ALA A 199 -14.80 0.57 3.94
C ALA A 199 -16.05 0.02 3.24
N GLN A 200 -16.14 -1.31 3.07
CA GLN A 200 -17.31 -1.95 2.49
C GLN A 200 -18.55 -1.84 3.40
N PHE A 201 -18.36 -1.95 4.72
CA PHE A 201 -19.41 -1.67 5.69
C PHE A 201 -19.87 -0.21 5.59
N GLN A 202 -18.95 0.76 5.66
CA GLN A 202 -19.25 2.18 5.54
C GLN A 202 -20.04 2.50 4.27
N LYS A 203 -19.62 1.97 3.12
CA LYS A 203 -20.32 2.12 1.83
C LYS A 203 -21.76 1.61 1.91
N ARG A 204 -21.97 0.41 2.47
CA ARG A 204 -23.31 -0.20 2.60
C ARG A 204 -24.19 0.51 3.64
N SER A 205 -23.58 1.18 4.60
CA SER A 205 -24.27 1.96 5.64
C SER A 205 -24.45 3.45 5.27
N GLY A 206 -24.07 3.87 4.05
CA GLY A 206 -24.19 5.27 3.61
C GLY A 206 -23.28 6.24 4.37
N LEU A 207 -22.13 5.77 4.87
CA LEU A 207 -21.15 6.56 5.59
C LEU A 207 -20.03 7.04 4.67
N LYS A 208 -19.24 8.01 5.14
CA LYS A 208 -17.95 8.34 4.51
C LYS A 208 -17.08 7.07 4.44
N VAL A 209 -16.59 6.75 3.26
CA VAL A 209 -15.78 5.56 2.98
C VAL A 209 -14.30 5.92 3.12
N ASP A 210 -13.81 5.95 4.35
CA ASP A 210 -12.41 6.26 4.66
C ASP A 210 -11.68 5.10 5.35
N GLY A 211 -12.36 3.97 5.58
CA GLY A 211 -11.76 2.78 6.19
C GLY A 211 -11.41 2.97 7.67
N VAL A 212 -11.84 4.06 8.30
CA VAL A 212 -11.57 4.37 9.72
C VAL A 212 -12.79 4.10 10.58
N VAL A 213 -12.60 3.38 11.68
CA VAL A 213 -13.63 3.16 12.71
C VAL A 213 -13.62 4.33 13.70
N GLY A 214 -14.06 5.49 13.22
CA GLY A 214 -14.37 6.66 14.03
C GLY A 214 -15.71 6.52 14.77
N GLY A 215 -16.12 7.58 15.48
CA GLY A 215 -17.35 7.57 16.31
C GLY A 215 -18.62 7.19 15.55
N ILE A 216 -18.79 7.73 14.33
CA ILE A 216 -19.96 7.46 13.47
C ILE A 216 -19.96 5.99 13.00
N THR A 217 -18.83 5.49 12.51
CA THR A 217 -18.67 4.10 12.08
C THR A 217 -18.96 3.14 13.24
N ARG A 218 -18.41 3.42 14.43
CA ARG A 218 -18.62 2.60 15.63
C ARG A 218 -20.10 2.57 16.06
N ALA A 219 -20.78 3.72 16.02
CA ALA A 219 -22.21 3.79 16.34
C ALA A 219 -23.05 2.98 15.33
N ALA A 220 -22.70 3.00 14.05
CA ALA A 220 -23.36 2.20 13.03
C ALA A 220 -23.11 0.69 13.25
N LEU A 221 -21.87 0.27 13.52
CA LEU A 221 -21.51 -1.12 13.83
C LEU A 221 -22.30 -1.66 15.05
N ALA A 222 -22.49 -0.82 16.07
CA ALA A 222 -23.24 -1.19 17.27
C ALA A 222 -24.71 -1.53 16.99
N LYS A 223 -25.34 -0.90 15.98
CA LYS A 223 -26.71 -1.25 15.55
C LYS A 223 -26.82 -2.67 14.98
N HIS A 224 -25.70 -3.24 14.55
CA HIS A 224 -25.59 -4.62 14.10
C HIS A 224 -25.01 -5.57 15.17
N GLY A 225 -24.89 -5.10 16.42
CA GLY A 225 -24.40 -5.91 17.55
C GLY A 225 -22.86 -6.00 17.65
N ILE A 226 -22.12 -5.23 16.86
CA ILE A 226 -20.64 -5.19 16.92
C ILE A 226 -20.22 -4.04 17.85
N LYS A 227 -19.69 -4.35 19.04
CA LYS A 227 -19.27 -3.37 20.06
C LYS A 227 -17.75 -3.36 20.23
N LEU A 228 -17.14 -2.17 20.33
CA LEU A 228 -15.67 -1.90 20.25
C LEU A 228 -15.19 -0.88 21.29
#